data_AF-A0A1J3DEH6-F1
#
_entry.id   AF-A0A1J3DEH6-F1
#
_cell.length_a   1.000
_cell.length_b   1.000
_cell.length_c   1.000
_cell.angle_alpha   90.00
_cell.angle_beta   90.00
_cell.angle_gamma   90.00
#
_symmetry.space_group_name_H-M   'P 1'
#
loop_
_entity.id
_entity.type
_entity.pdbx_description
1 polymer ?
#
loop_
_entity_poly.entity_id
_entity_poly.type
_entity_poly.pdbx_seq_one_letter_code
_entity_poly.pdbx_strand_id
1 'polypeptide(L)'
;GTRDRRMRLSLDVAKELFGLQDMLGFDKASKTVEWLLTQAKPEITKIAKSLSNQFNHGCFSSGDESQTLIQGPALGSMDTSS
;
A
#
# COMPACT_ATOMS: atom_id res chain seq x y z
N GLY A 1 -13.24 -17.76 4.29
CA GLY A 1 -12.29 -18.45 3.39
C GLY A 1 -10.95 -18.59 4.07
N THR A 2 -10.32 -19.76 3.97
CA THR A 2 -9.04 -20.08 4.60
C THR A 2 -7.94 -19.19 4.00
N ARG A 3 -7.35 -18.29 4.79
CA ARG A 3 -6.18 -17.52 4.35
C ARG A 3 -4.98 -18.44 4.23
N ASP A 4 -4.18 -18.25 3.17
CA ASP A 4 -2.91 -18.95 3.04
C ASP A 4 -1.95 -18.47 4.14
N ARG A 5 -1.23 -19.43 4.74
CA ARG A 5 -0.31 -19.20 5.86
C ARG A 5 1.15 -19.26 5.45
N ARG A 6 1.45 -19.39 4.15
CA ARG A 6 2.82 -19.54 3.65
C ARG A 6 3.36 -18.18 3.25
N MET A 7 4.54 -17.87 3.76
CA MET A 7 5.27 -16.66 3.37
C MET A 7 6.15 -16.99 2.16
N ARG A 8 6.00 -16.23 1.08
CA ARG A 8 6.93 -16.28 -0.06
C ARG A 8 7.94 -15.16 0.14
N LEU A 9 9.19 -15.53 0.38
CA LEU A 9 10.29 -14.60 0.62
C LEU A 9 11.21 -14.56 -0.62
N SER A 10 11.87 -13.44 -0.84
CA SER A 10 12.97 -13.38 -1.81
C SER A 10 14.16 -14.20 -1.31
N LEU A 11 15.06 -14.58 -2.23
CA LEU A 11 16.23 -15.40 -1.89
C LEU A 11 17.09 -14.75 -0.81
N ASP A 12 17.29 -13.43 -0.88
CA ASP A 12 18.15 -12.70 0.05
C ASP A 12 17.54 -12.65 1.46
N VAL A 13 16.24 -12.32 1.56
CA VAL A 13 15.52 -12.31 2.83
C VAL A 13 15.45 -13.71 3.44
N ALA A 14 15.30 -14.75 2.61
CA ALA A 14 15.33 -16.12 3.08
C ALA A 14 16.69 -16.48 3.71
N LYS A 15 17.81 -16.11 3.06
CA LYS A 15 19.17 -16.33 3.60
C LYS A 15 19.36 -15.66 4.97
N GLU A 16 18.95 -14.40 5.09
CA GLU A 16 19.03 -13.68 6.37
C GLU A 16 18.18 -14.35 7.45
N LEU A 17 16.96 -14.79 7.11
CA LEU A 17 16.08 -15.48 8.06
C LEU A 17 16.64 -16.84 8.52
N PHE A 18 17.31 -17.60 7.64
CA PHE A 18 17.96 -18.87 8.02
C PHE A 18 19.21 -18.63 8.87
N GLY A 19 20.03 -17.63 8.53
CA GLY A 19 21.17 -17.25 9.37
C GLY A 19 20.74 -16.81 10.78
N LEU A 20 19.62 -16.09 10.88
CA LEU A 20 19.00 -15.73 12.16
C LEU A 20 18.47 -16.95 12.92
N GLN A 21 17.88 -17.94 12.22
CA GLN A 21 17.43 -19.19 12.84
C GLN A 21 18.60 -19.93 13.51
N ASP A 22 19.72 -20.06 12.80
CA ASP A 22 20.92 -20.73 13.31
C ASP A 22 21.53 -19.98 14.49
N MET A 23 21.60 -18.65 14.41
CA MET A 23 22.16 -17.82 15.49
C MET A 23 21.30 -17.83 16.75
N LEU A 24 19.98 -17.86 16.60
CA LEU A 24 19.03 -17.91 17.73
C LEU A 24 18.82 -19.35 18.25
N GLY A 25 19.27 -20.37 17.51
CA GLY A 25 19.05 -21.78 17.83
C GLY A 25 17.57 -22.19 17.74
N PHE A 26 16.79 -21.54 16.88
CA PHE A 26 15.36 -21.83 16.74
C PHE A 26 15.11 -22.91 15.70
N ASP A 27 14.45 -24.00 16.12
CA ASP A 27 14.04 -25.12 15.27
C ASP A 27 12.92 -24.78 14.27
N LYS A 28 12.14 -23.73 14.56
CA LYS A 28 11.00 -23.32 13.73
C LYS A 28 11.12 -21.87 13.33
N ALA A 29 11.06 -21.62 12.01
CA ALA A 29 11.02 -20.27 11.45
C ALA A 29 9.92 -19.38 12.06
N SER A 30 8.80 -19.96 12.50
CA SER A 30 7.73 -19.22 13.17
C SER A 30 8.20 -18.50 14.44
N LYS A 31 9.12 -19.11 15.21
CA LYS A 31 9.69 -18.48 16.42
C LYS A 31 10.64 -17.35 16.08
N THR A 32 11.44 -17.50 15.03
CA THR A 32 12.30 -16.42 14.51
C THR A 32 11.49 -15.22 14.07
N VAL A 33 10.37 -15.45 13.37
CA VAL A 33 9.46 -14.38 12.94
C VAL A 33 8.81 -13.70 14.15
N GLU A 34 8.38 -14.46 15.16
CA GLU A 34 7.84 -13.89 16.41
C GLU A 34 8.87 -13.03 17.16
N TRP A 35 10.13 -13.49 17.19
CA TRP A 35 11.24 -12.73 17.75
C TRP A 35 11.49 -11.43 16.98
N LEU A 36 11.53 -11.49 15.64
CA LEU A 36 11.67 -10.31 14.78
C LEU A 36 10.56 -9.29 15.03
N LEU A 37 9.31 -9.75 15.13
CA LEU A 37 8.18 -8.89 15.47
C LEU A 37 8.35 -8.26 16.85
N THR A 38 8.87 -9.01 17.83
CA THR A 38 9.09 -8.49 19.18
C THR A 38 10.21 -7.47 19.24
N GLN A 39 11.32 -7.69 18.53
CA GLN A 39 12.42 -6.73 18.40
C GLN A 39 11.99 -5.46 17.62
N ALA A 40 11.10 -5.61 16.63
CA ALA A 40 10.62 -4.49 15.83
C ALA A 40 9.54 -3.63 16.52
N LYS A 41 8.85 -4.13 17.56
CA LYS A 41 7.83 -3.36 18.33
C LYS A 41 8.28 -1.94 18.73
N PRO A 42 9.45 -1.72 19.35
CA PRO A 42 9.90 -0.36 19.72
C PRO A 42 10.08 0.54 18.49
N GLU A 43 10.67 0.03 17.42
CA GLU A 43 10.89 0.79 16.18
C GLU A 43 9.58 1.12 15.46
N ILE A 44 8.65 0.16 15.38
CA ILE A 44 7.31 0.39 14.82
C ILE A 44 6.56 1.44 15.65
N THR A 45 6.65 1.39 16.97
CA THR A 45 6.01 2.39 17.86
C THR A 45 6.58 3.79 17.62
N LYS A 46 7.90 3.89 17.41
CA LYS A 46 8.59 5.14 17.08
C LYS A 46 8.16 5.68 15.72
N ILE A 47 8.11 4.83 14.70
CA ILE A 47 7.65 5.18 13.35
C ILE A 47 6.17 5.61 13.39
N ALA A 48 5.29 4.86 14.06
CA ALA A 48 3.86 5.19 14.15
C ALA A 48 3.62 6.58 14.77
N LYS A 49 4.36 6.92 15.83
CA LYS A 49 4.34 8.26 16.44
C LYS A 49 4.89 9.34 15.50
N SER A 50 5.91 9.02 14.70
CA SER A 50 6.44 9.95 13.69
C SER A 50 5.49 10.12 12.49
N LEU A 51 4.75 9.07 12.13
CA LEU A 51 3.86 9.05 10.97
C LEU A 51 2.55 9.81 11.25
N SER A 52 2.06 9.84 12.50
CA SER A 52 0.95 10.74 12.86
C SER A 52 1.28 12.22 12.67
N ASN A 53 2.56 12.58 12.70
CA ASN A 53 3.04 13.92 12.38
C ASN A 53 3.14 14.20 10.86
N GLN A 54 3.14 13.15 10.03
CA GLN A 54 3.31 13.24 8.57
C GLN A 54 1.97 13.20 7.81
N PHE A 55 0.92 12.58 8.36
CA PHE A 55 -0.40 12.50 7.70
C PHE A 55 -1.26 13.77 7.78
N ASN A 56 -0.78 14.85 8.41
CA ASN A 56 -1.47 16.16 8.39
C ASN A 56 -1.12 17.03 7.18
N HIS A 57 -0.16 16.63 6.33
CA HIS A 57 0.18 17.37 5.11
C HIS A 57 0.14 16.43 3.90
N GLY A 58 -0.99 16.43 3.19
CA GLY A 58 -1.12 15.68 1.95
C GLY A 58 -2.53 15.67 1.40
N CYS A 59 -3.19 16.83 1.40
CA CYS A 59 -4.40 17.05 0.61
C CYS A 59 -4.02 16.90 -0.87
N PHE A 60 -4.21 15.71 -1.43
CA PHE A 60 -4.30 15.53 -2.87
C PHE A 60 -5.69 15.99 -3.29
N SER A 61 -5.89 17.31 -3.33
CA SER A 61 -7.00 17.89 -4.09
C SER A 61 -6.58 17.89 -5.55
N SER A 62 -6.83 16.79 -6.25
CA SER A 62 -6.81 16.79 -7.71
C SER A 62 -8.26 16.83 -8.18
N GLY A 63 -8.88 17.99 -8.00
CA GLY A 63 -10.08 18.35 -8.74
C GLY A 63 -9.64 18.79 -10.13
N ASP A 64 -9.71 17.88 -11.10
CA ASP A 64 -9.69 18.27 -12.52
C ASP A 64 -11.07 17.96 -13.09
N GLU A 65 -11.96 18.95 -13.00
CA GLU A 65 -13.16 19.02 -13.84
C GLU A 65 -12.70 19.46 -15.24
N SER A 66 -12.35 18.49 -16.07
CA SER A 66 -12.24 18.72 -17.51
C SER A 66 -13.64 18.69 -18.11
N GLN A 67 -14.23 19.89 -18.23
CA GLN A 67 -15.46 20.16 -18.97
C GLN A 67 -15.29 19.72 -20.42
N THR A 68 -16.11 18.77 -20.87
CA THR A 68 -16.16 18.33 -22.26
C THR A 68 -16.82 19.41 -23.12
N LEU A 69 -15.99 20.28 -23.67
CA LEU A 69 -16.35 21.31 -24.64
C LEU A 69 -16.62 20.64 -26.00
N ILE A 70 -17.84 20.16 -26.24
CA ILE A 70 -18.29 19.85 -27.60
C ILE A 70 -18.97 21.08 -28.18
N GLN A 71 -18.15 21.89 -28.86
CA GLN A 71 -18.57 22.90 -29.81
C GLN A 71 -19.25 22.22 -31.01
N GLY A 72 -20.57 22.07 -30.98
CA GLY A 72 -21.36 21.80 -32.18
C GLY A 72 -21.65 23.12 -32.91
N PRO A 73 -21.36 23.26 -34.22
CA PRO A 73 -21.73 24.45 -34.96
C PRO A 73 -23.24 24.47 -35.19
N ALA A 74 -23.85 25.63 -34.97
CA ALA A 74 -25.24 25.92 -35.30
C ALA A 74 -25.46 25.91 -36.82
N LEU A 75 -26.38 25.09 -37.33
CA LEU A 75 -27.16 25.24 -38.57
C LEU A 75 -28.31 24.20 -38.50
N GLY A 76 -29.60 24.43 -38.71
CA GLY A 76 -30.40 25.60 -38.99
C GLY A 76 -31.87 25.14 -38.84
N SER A 77 -32.75 26.05 -38.44
CA SER A 77 -34.18 25.84 -38.43
C SER A 77 -34.69 25.56 -39.85
N MET A 78 -35.57 24.58 -40.01
CA MET A 78 -36.48 24.53 -41.15
C MET A 78 -37.85 24.11 -40.61
N ASP A 79 -38.70 25.12 -40.42
CA ASP A 79 -40.14 24.93 -40.43
C ASP A 79 -40.56 24.34 -41.78
N THR A 80 -41.49 23.37 -41.78
CA THR A 80 -42.56 23.30 -42.78
C THR A 80 -43.71 22.49 -42.21
N SER A 81 -44.89 23.08 -42.26
CA SER A 81 -46.20 22.51 -41.99
C SER A 81 -46.48 21.19 -42.71
N SER A 82 -47.35 20.35 -42.13
CA SER A 82 -48.65 20.03 -42.73
C SER A 82 -49.63 19.49 -41.70
#